data_AF-A0A2H0KKY6-F1
#
_entry.id   AF-A0A2H0KKY6-F1
#
_cell.length_a   1.000
_cell.length_b   1.000
_cell.length_c   1.000
_cell.angle_alpha   90.00
_cell.angle_beta   90.00
_cell.angle_gamma   90.00
#
_symmetry.space_group_name_H-M   'P 1'
#
loop_
_entity.id
_entity.type
_entity.pdbx_description
1 polymer ?
#
loop_
_entity_poly.entity_id
_entity_poly.type
_entity_poly.pdbx_seq_one_letter_code
_entity_poly.pdbx_strand_id
1 'polypeptide(L)'
;MASYIYVKTPGMYKLSFNISSFLKDRHINIRLNNFTLIENFTVSQVRGILSLQLNLSKGTNLLILHSLEEPEKSPLSLDKRKLSIQISNIEFKKL
;
A
#
# COMPACT_ATOMS: atom_id res chain seq x y z
N MET A 1 -4.90 -2.83 4.93
CA MET A 1 -5.11 -1.39 5.16
C MET A 1 -5.89 -0.84 3.97
N ALA A 2 -6.94 -0.06 4.23
CA ALA A 2 -7.74 0.60 3.19
C ALA A 2 -7.54 2.11 3.30
N SER A 3 -7.49 2.80 2.16
CA SER A 3 -7.33 4.25 2.07
C SER A 3 -8.14 4.81 0.92
N TYR A 4 -8.72 6.00 1.10
CA TYR A 4 -9.58 6.63 0.10
C TYR A 4 -8.84 7.80 -0.56
N ILE A 5 -8.84 7.82 -1.90
CA ILE A 5 -8.25 8.87 -2.72
C ILE A 5 -9.37 9.58 -3.47
N TYR A 6 -9.57 10.86 -3.19
CA TYR A 6 -10.56 11.67 -3.90
C TYR A 6 -9.89 12.48 -5.02
N VAL A 7 -10.44 12.43 -6.24
CA VAL A 7 -9.99 13.26 -7.37
C VAL A 7 -11.15 13.99 -8.05
N LYS A 8 -10.95 15.26 -8.40
CA LYS A 8 -11.97 16.08 -9.09
C LYS A 8 -12.05 15.80 -10.59
N THR A 9 -10.94 15.42 -11.20
CA THR A 9 -10.85 15.13 -12.64
C THR A 9 -10.35 13.70 -12.83
N PRO A 10 -11.00 12.89 -13.69
CA PRO A 10 -10.51 11.55 -13.96
C PRO A 10 -9.18 11.60 -14.73
N GLY A 11 -8.40 10.52 -14.68
CA GLY A 11 -7.18 10.37 -15.46
C GLY A 11 -6.07 9.62 -14.71
N MET A 12 -4.85 9.70 -15.26
CA MET A 12 -3.66 9.09 -14.68
C MET A 12 -3.05 9.97 -13.59
N TYR A 13 -2.70 9.36 -12.46
CA TYR A 13 -2.05 10.00 -11.34
C TYR A 13 -0.84 9.17 -10.91
N LYS A 14 0.21 9.85 -10.45
CA LYS A 14 1.34 9.25 -9.74
C LYS A 14 1.15 9.44 -8.25
N LEU A 15 1.16 8.33 -7.51
CA LEU A 15 1.20 8.29 -6.05
C LEU A 15 2.56 7.74 -5.63
N SER A 16 3.36 8.54 -4.93
CA SER A 16 4.67 8.13 -4.41
C SER A 16 4.69 8.29 -2.90
N PHE A 17 5.29 7.35 -2.19
CA PHE A 17 5.47 7.46 -0.74
C PHE A 17 6.63 6.60 -0.25
N ASN A 18 7.18 7.00 0.90
CA ASN A 18 8.13 6.18 1.62
C ASN A 18 7.40 5.07 2.37
N ILE A 19 7.92 3.85 2.28
CA ILE A 19 7.37 2.68 2.97
C ILE A 19 8.50 1.83 3.58
N SER A 20 8.25 1.30 4.79
CA SER A 20 9.11 0.32 5.46
C SER A 20 8.29 -0.63 6.33
N SER A 21 8.82 -1.81 6.60
CA SER A 21 8.28 -2.74 7.59
C SER A 21 9.03 -2.59 8.91
N PHE A 22 8.40 -2.98 10.02
CA PHE A 22 8.99 -2.76 11.34
C PHE A 22 9.97 -3.84 11.80
N LEU A 23 9.70 -5.11 11.48
CA LEU A 23 10.40 -6.26 12.11
C LEU A 23 10.91 -7.31 11.13
N LYS A 24 10.20 -7.49 10.02
CA LYS A 24 10.55 -8.40 8.94
C LYS A 24 9.91 -7.93 7.66
N ASP A 25 10.47 -8.35 6.55
CA ASP A 25 9.93 -8.03 5.23
C ASP A 25 8.49 -8.53 5.11
N ARG A 26 7.65 -7.73 4.45
CA ARG A 26 6.23 -8.00 4.25
C ARG A 26 5.88 -7.93 2.77
N HIS A 27 5.18 -8.93 2.29
CA HIS A 27 4.66 -9.02 0.94
C HIS A 27 3.23 -8.52 0.96
N ILE A 28 2.98 -7.49 0.17
CA ILE A 28 1.66 -6.91 0.01
C ILE A 28 1.23 -7.00 -1.44
N ASN A 29 -0.07 -7.15 -1.64
CA ASN A 29 -0.70 -6.76 -2.88
C ASN A 29 -1.33 -5.38 -2.72
N ILE A 30 -1.26 -4.60 -3.80
CA ILE A 30 -1.83 -3.26 -3.88
C ILE A 30 -2.97 -3.33 -4.88
N ARG A 31 -4.16 -2.92 -4.44
CA ARG A 31 -5.38 -3.02 -5.24
C ARG A 31 -6.11 -1.69 -5.30
N LEU A 32 -6.79 -1.45 -6.41
CA LEU A 32 -7.58 -0.24 -6.65
C LEU A 32 -9.05 -0.59 -6.92
N ASN A 33 -9.97 0.18 -6.33
CA ASN A 33 -11.42 0.10 -6.52
C ASN A 33 -11.98 -1.32 -6.35
N ASN A 34 -12.53 -1.93 -7.41
CA ASN A 34 -13.11 -3.29 -7.43
C ASN A 34 -12.04 -4.39 -7.27
N PHE A 35 -11.07 -4.18 -6.39
CA PHE A 35 -9.97 -5.08 -6.07
C PHE A 35 -9.05 -5.40 -7.25
N THR A 36 -8.99 -4.53 -8.26
CA THR A 36 -8.07 -4.66 -9.39
C THR A 36 -6.64 -4.62 -8.87
N LEU A 37 -5.87 -5.69 -9.12
CA LEU A 37 -4.47 -5.76 -8.73
C LEU A 37 -3.66 -4.74 -9.54
N ILE A 38 -2.94 -3.88 -8.82
CA ILE A 38 -2.02 -2.90 -9.39
C ILE A 38 -0.59 -3.47 -9.37
N GLU A 39 -0.16 -3.96 -8.22
CA GLU A 39 1.22 -4.40 -8.02
C GLU A 39 1.34 -5.37 -6.83
N ASN A 40 2.32 -6.26 -6.89
CA ASN A 40 2.81 -7.01 -5.73
C ASN A 40 4.15 -6.41 -5.30
N PHE A 41 4.32 -6.17 -4.01
CA PHE A 41 5.48 -5.45 -3.50
C PHE A 41 5.99 -6.07 -2.20
N THR A 42 7.31 -6.23 -2.09
CA THR A 42 7.98 -6.59 -0.83
C THR A 42 8.40 -5.31 -0.12
N VAL A 43 7.74 -5.03 1.00
CA VAL A 43 8.11 -3.97 1.94
C VAL A 43 9.21 -4.49 2.85
N SER A 44 10.43 -4.00 2.65
CA SER A 44 11.56 -4.35 3.51
C SER A 44 11.66 -3.49 4.76
N GLN A 45 12.50 -3.90 5.70
CA GLN A 45 12.75 -3.12 6.93
C GLN A 45 13.47 -1.79 6.66
N VAL A 46 14.24 -1.73 5.57
CA VAL A 46 14.90 -0.50 5.13
C VAL A 46 13.87 0.36 4.40
N ARG A 47 13.87 1.67 4.69
CA ARG A 47 12.97 2.62 4.01
C ARG A 47 13.20 2.60 2.50
N GLY A 48 12.15 2.24 1.76
CA GLY A 48 12.10 2.33 0.31
C GLY A 48 11.10 3.39 -0.16
N ILE A 49 11.16 3.73 -1.45
CA ILE A 49 10.16 4.55 -2.13
C ILE A 49 9.32 3.64 -3.01
N LEU A 50 8.01 3.67 -2.82
CA LEU A 50 7.05 3.03 -3.72
C LEU A 50 6.38 4.10 -4.57
N SER A 51 6.31 3.89 -5.88
CA SER A 51 5.68 4.81 -6.83
C SER A 51 4.70 4.08 -7.74
N LEU A 52 3.43 4.41 -7.60
CA LEU A 52 2.32 3.80 -8.33
C LEU A 52 1.79 4.77 -9.39
N GLN A 53 1.53 4.27 -10.58
CA GLN A 53 0.71 4.97 -11.58
C GLN A 53 -0.71 4.43 -11.51
N LEU A 54 -1.67 5.29 -11.17
CA LEU A 54 -3.06 4.94 -10.90
C LEU A 54 -3.98 5.62 -11.90
N ASN A 55 -4.83 4.85 -12.58
CA ASN A 55 -5.92 5.40 -13.37
C ASN A 55 -7.15 5.62 -12.45
N LEU A 56 -7.48 6.88 -12.14
CA LEU A 56 -8.50 7.22 -11.16
C LEU A 56 -9.74 7.81 -11.83
N SER A 57 -10.90 7.32 -11.38
CA SER A 57 -12.21 7.89 -11.76
C SER A 57 -12.50 9.15 -10.94
N LYS A 58 -13.32 10.06 -11.49
CA LYS A 58 -13.81 11.23 -10.75
C LYS A 58 -14.54 10.77 -9.47
N GLY A 59 -14.22 11.42 -8.35
CA GLY A 59 -14.78 11.10 -7.04
C GLY A 59 -13.83 10.27 -6.19
N THR A 60 -14.40 9.43 -5.33
CA THR A 60 -13.67 8.60 -4.37
C THR A 60 -13.21 7.30 -5.01
N ASN A 61 -11.92 7.00 -4.85
CA ASN A 61 -11.29 5.74 -5.24
C ASN A 61 -10.76 5.04 -4.00
N LEU A 62 -10.82 3.71 -3.96
CA LEU A 62 -10.38 2.90 -2.82
C LEU A 62 -9.03 2.24 -3.16
N LEU A 63 -7.98 2.59 -2.43
CA LEU A 63 -6.68 1.93 -2.48
C LEU A 63 -6.56 0.96 -1.30
N ILE A 64 -6.17 -0.28 -1.58
CA ILE A 64 -6.04 -1.33 -0.56
C ILE A 64 -4.62 -1.88 -0.61
N LEU A 65 -3.94 -1.85 0.53
CA LEU A 65 -2.69 -2.56 0.77
C LEU A 65 -3.04 -3.79 1.61
N HIS A 66 -2.97 -4.96 1.00
CA HIS A 66 -3.35 -6.21 1.65
C HIS A 66 -2.13 -7.13 1.78
N SER A 67 -1.81 -7.48 3.03
CA SER A 67 -0.74 -8.43 3.34
C SER A 67 -1.08 -9.82 2.82
N LEU A 68 -0.09 -10.48 2.25
CA LEU A 68 -0.18 -11.87 1.81
C LEU A 68 0.17 -12.84 2.95
N GLU A 69 0.68 -12.33 4.07
CA GLU A 69 1.02 -13.13 5.23
C GLU A 69 -0.20 -13.46 6.09
N GLU A 70 -0.18 -14.68 6.62
CA GLU A 70 -0.98 -15.02 7.78
C GLU A 70 -0.32 -14.50 9.07
N PRO A 71 -1.11 -14.16 10.10
CA PRO A 71 -0.57 -13.71 11.36
C PRO A 71 0.18 -14.87 12.01
N GLU A 72 1.36 -14.57 12.53
CA GLU A 72 2.23 -15.60 13.10
C GLU A 72 1.58 -16.20 14.35
N LYS A 73 1.28 -17.50 14.31
CA LYS A 73 0.55 -18.20 15.38
C LYS A 73 1.45 -18.62 16.54
N SER A 74 2.78 -18.52 16.38
CA SER A 74 3.72 -18.94 17.40
C SER A 74 3.55 -18.09 18.67
N PRO A 75 3.40 -18.71 19.86
CA PRO A 75 3.31 -17.97 21.12
C PRO A 75 4.61 -17.21 21.45
N LEU A 76 5.72 -17.57 20.80
CA LEU A 76 7.03 -16.91 20.94
C LEU A 76 7.20 -15.70 20.01
N SER A 77 6.32 -15.50 19.02
CA SER A 77 6.44 -14.34 18.12
C SER A 77 5.96 -13.07 18.82
N LEU A 78 6.82 -12.05 18.81
CA LEU A 78 6.52 -10.73 19.34
C LEU A 78 5.57 -9.93 18.43
N ASP A 79 5.47 -10.29 17.14
CA ASP A 79 4.61 -9.59 16.17
C ASP A 79 3.52 -10.48 15.60
N LYS A 80 2.34 -10.37 16.21
CA LYS A 80 1.14 -11.10 15.80
C LYS A 80 0.34 -10.40 14.70
N ARG A 81 0.81 -9.24 14.21
CA ARG A 81 0.09 -8.47 13.18
C ARG A 81 0.34 -9.10 11.80
N LYS A 82 -0.72 -9.18 10.97
CA LYS A 82 -0.60 -9.57 9.55
C LYS A 82 0.22 -8.54 8.76
N LEU A 83 -0.09 -7.26 8.98
CA LEU A 83 0.57 -6.14 8.33
C LEU A 83 1.10 -5.18 9.39
N SER A 84 2.40 -4.92 9.36
CA SER A 84 3.06 -3.90 10.17
C SER A 84 4.02 -3.11 9.29
N ILE A 85 3.53 -1.99 8.76
CA ILE A 85 4.26 -1.11 7.85
C ILE A 85 4.12 0.35 8.31
N GLN A 86 5.13 1.14 8.03
CA GLN A 86 5.12 2.60 8.14
C GLN A 86 5.00 3.20 6.74
N ILE A 87 4.15 4.21 6.60
CA ILE A 87 4.02 5.02 5.38
C ILE A 87 4.31 6.48 5.76
N SER A 88 5.09 7.18 4.94
CA SER A 88 5.43 8.59 5.15
C SER A 88 5.71 9.30 3.82
N ASN A 89 5.85 10.63 3.85
CA ASN A 89 6.22 11.47 2.70
C ASN A 89 5.38 11.16 1.45
N ILE A 90 4.07 11.29 1.59
CA ILE A 90 3.11 10.98 0.51
C ILE A 90 3.09 12.15 -0.48
N GLU A 91 3.40 11.85 -1.74
CA GLU A 91 3.31 12.76 -2.87
C GLU A 91 2.25 12.25 -3.85
N PHE A 92 1.37 13.15 -4.30
CA PHE A 92 0.29 12.82 -5.21
C PHE A 92 0.19 13.87 -6.32
N LYS A 93 0.35 13.44 -7.57
CA LYS A 93 0.41 14.33 -8.74
C LYS A 93 -0.39 13.75 -9.90
N LYS A 94 -1.11 14.60 -10.62
CA LYS A 94 -1.72 14.25 -11.91
C LYS A 94 -0.64 14.19 -13.01
N LEU A 95 -0.67 13.13 -13.83
CA LEU A 95 0.23 12.95 -14.98
C LEU A 95 -0.31 13.64 -16.23
#